data_AF-A0A7X7JUA9-F1
#
_entry.id   AF-A0A7X7JUA9-F1
#
_cell.length_a   1.000
_cell.length_b   1.000
_cell.length_c   1.000
_cell.angle_alpha   90.00
_cell.angle_beta   90.00
_cell.angle_gamma   90.00
#
_symmetry.space_group_name_H-M   'P 1'
#
loop_
_entity.id
_entity.type
_entity.pdbx_description
1 polymer ?
#
loop_
_entity_poly.entity_id
_entity_poly.type
_entity_poly.pdbx_seq_one_letter_code
_entity_poly.pdbx_strand_id
1 'polypeptide(L)'
;MEPQEIPLDTPVGHLDGPVLVETEAGRTLITRKQGELEREFTLHAHLPDGRRPALGSVPDTHSLRDAAASLSGSRPLRAFRVRGEVRSRTRAWRWFLTFVPMVLGIIVAILGLSWQSLGLFRFMLLAAGVTTVVVVADSLKKSQRYRQWLLQHEGEKVRSIDVPLPDLPEEIEVDDVKVEYGRLLSDIVYRIEYPALFDPQEPTTKAFTLALLQWDNNDGVVGDDERRELARRVRTTFQAARANAERLGMQHIPDESRERATTALGAARLATDEGSTDAERATALSRAIEILDQLALYYLPTGAQARKAVTGSAPLQLPGRKAAE
;
A
#
# COMPACT_ATOMS: atom_id res chain seq x y z
N MET A 1 -14.28 16.77 -12.40
CA MET A 1 -13.13 17.38 -11.68
C MET A 1 -12.02 16.36 -11.75
N GLU A 2 -10.90 16.64 -12.43
CA GLU A 2 -9.74 15.75 -12.41
C GLU A 2 -8.83 16.20 -11.28
N PRO A 3 -8.78 15.48 -10.15
CA PRO A 3 -7.93 15.86 -9.04
C PRO A 3 -6.48 15.52 -9.39
N GLN A 4 -5.58 16.49 -9.20
CA GLN A 4 -4.17 16.35 -9.58
C GLN A 4 -3.40 15.68 -8.45
N GLU A 5 -2.77 14.55 -8.71
CA GLU A 5 -1.94 13.86 -7.70
C GLU A 5 -0.71 14.72 -7.34
N ILE A 6 -0.44 14.83 -6.04
CA ILE A 6 0.72 15.54 -5.50
C ILE A 6 1.54 14.58 -4.62
N PRO A 7 2.88 14.69 -4.63
CA PRO A 7 3.71 13.86 -3.76
C PRO A 7 3.38 14.06 -2.29
N LEU A 8 3.35 12.98 -1.50
CA LEU A 8 3.16 13.06 -0.04
C LEU A 8 4.28 13.81 0.68
N ASP A 9 5.45 13.95 0.05
CA ASP A 9 6.60 14.67 0.60
C ASP A 9 6.55 16.17 0.27
N THR A 10 5.47 16.63 -0.37
CA THR A 10 5.24 18.05 -0.64
C THR A 10 5.20 18.84 0.68
N PRO A 11 5.99 19.93 0.81
CA PRO A 11 5.94 20.79 1.99
C PRO A 11 4.57 21.46 2.15
N VAL A 12 4.10 21.59 3.40
CA VAL A 12 2.81 22.24 3.72
C VAL A 12 2.73 23.69 3.21
N GLY A 13 3.88 24.37 3.08
CA GLY A 13 3.98 25.70 2.49
C GLY A 13 3.52 25.79 1.03
N HIS A 14 3.60 24.70 0.26
CA HIS A 14 3.23 24.65 -1.17
C HIS A 14 1.78 24.18 -1.42
N LEU A 15 0.95 24.14 -0.37
CA LEU A 15 -0.45 23.73 -0.47
C LEU A 15 -1.36 24.93 -0.76
N ASP A 16 -1.66 25.18 -2.04
CA ASP A 16 -2.45 26.34 -2.47
C ASP A 16 -3.98 26.15 -2.36
N GLY A 17 -4.45 25.04 -1.79
CA GLY A 17 -5.88 24.71 -1.72
C GLY A 17 -6.17 23.46 -0.88
N PRO A 18 -7.44 23.00 -0.86
CA PRO A 18 -7.79 21.76 -0.18
C PRO A 18 -7.14 20.56 -0.85
N VAL A 19 -6.64 19.64 -0.03
CA VAL A 19 -6.02 18.40 -0.47
C VAL A 19 -6.90 17.25 -0.03
N LEU A 20 -7.26 16.36 -0.95
CA LEU A 20 -7.87 15.09 -0.63
C LEU A 20 -6.76 14.08 -0.39
N VAL A 21 -6.66 13.56 0.82
CA VAL A 21 -5.71 12.53 1.19
C VAL A 21 -6.45 11.22 1.36
N GLU A 22 -6.04 10.23 0.60
CA GLU A 22 -6.45 8.84 0.78
C GLU A 22 -5.62 8.24 1.92
N THR A 23 -6.30 7.66 2.90
CA THR A 23 -5.69 7.02 4.08
C THR A 23 -6.28 5.63 4.26
N GLU A 24 -5.63 4.76 5.03
CA GLU A 24 -6.15 3.41 5.33
C GLU A 24 -7.57 3.44 5.94
N ALA A 25 -7.90 4.52 6.66
CA ALA A 25 -9.22 4.72 7.26
C ALA A 25 -10.26 5.36 6.31
N GLY A 26 -9.88 5.64 5.06
CA GLY A 26 -10.71 6.26 4.03
C GLY A 26 -10.20 7.62 3.55
N ARG A 27 -11.07 8.38 2.88
CA ARG A 27 -10.69 9.65 2.22
C ARG A 27 -10.93 10.85 3.13
N THR A 28 -9.87 11.60 3.39
CA THR A 28 -9.84 12.75 4.30
C THR A 28 -9.52 14.02 3.53
N LEU A 29 -10.30 15.08 3.72
CA LEU A 29 -9.96 16.39 3.15
C LEU A 29 -9.10 17.17 4.15
N ILE A 30 -7.98 17.72 3.71
CA ILE A 30 -7.11 18.58 4.50
C ILE A 30 -7.20 20.00 3.96
N THR A 31 -7.48 20.95 4.84
CA THR A 31 -7.49 22.39 4.53
C THR A 31 -6.45 23.11 5.37
N ARG A 32 -5.74 24.04 4.75
CA ARG A 32 -4.75 24.89 5.40
C ARG A 32 -5.32 26.26 5.76
N LYS A 33 -4.92 26.78 6.91
CA LYS A 33 -5.08 28.18 7.31
C LYS A 33 -3.74 28.74 7.77
N GLN A 34 -3.49 30.02 7.53
CA GLN A 34 -2.31 30.70 8.06
C GLN A 34 -2.37 30.72 9.59
N GLY A 35 -1.26 30.36 10.23
CA GLY A 35 -1.10 30.42 11.68
C GLY A 35 -0.78 31.84 12.16
N GLU A 36 -0.50 31.98 13.46
CA GLU A 36 -0.17 33.27 14.05
C GLU A 36 1.22 33.78 13.64
N LEU A 37 2.13 32.87 13.27
CA LEU A 37 3.49 33.17 12.82
C LEU A 37 3.59 33.08 11.29
N GLU A 38 4.45 33.90 10.69
CA GLU A 38 4.57 34.13 9.23
C GLU A 38 4.95 32.87 8.41
N ARG A 39 5.43 31.81 9.08
CA ARG A 39 5.82 30.52 8.47
C ARG A 39 5.18 29.30 9.12
N GLU A 40 4.12 29.51 9.88
CA GLU A 40 3.34 28.43 10.49
C GLU A 40 1.94 28.36 9.90
N PHE A 41 1.44 27.13 9.79
CA PHE A 41 0.10 26.85 9.30
C PHE A 41 -0.69 26.05 10.31
N THR A 42 -1.99 26.33 10.38
CA THR A 42 -2.96 25.46 11.05
C THR A 42 -3.63 24.58 10.01
N LEU A 43 -3.49 23.27 10.17
CA LEU A 43 -4.12 22.29 9.29
C LEU A 43 -5.38 21.74 9.96
N HIS A 44 -6.45 21.63 9.18
CA HIS A 44 -7.67 20.94 9.59
C HIS A 44 -7.90 19.73 8.68
N ALA A 45 -8.01 18.56 9.28
CA ALA A 45 -8.47 17.37 8.57
C ALA A 45 -9.98 17.20 8.78
N HIS A 46 -10.70 16.93 7.70
CA HIS A 46 -12.13 16.68 7.67
C HIS A 46 -12.31 15.19 7.39
N LEU A 47 -12.41 14.41 8.47
CA LEU A 47 -12.44 12.96 8.44
C LEU A 47 -13.82 12.45 7.98
N PRO A 48 -13.89 11.25 7.37
CA PRO A 48 -15.15 10.65 6.93
C PRO A 48 -16.12 10.34 8.08
N ASP A 49 -15.60 10.16 9.30
CA ASP A 49 -16.36 10.03 10.54
C ASP A 49 -16.86 11.38 11.11
N GLY A 50 -16.76 12.47 10.34
CA GLY A 50 -17.24 13.79 10.72
C GLY A 50 -16.38 14.52 11.76
N ARG A 51 -15.29 13.92 12.26
CA ARG A 51 -14.33 14.64 13.12
C ARG A 51 -13.59 15.70 12.30
N ARG A 52 -13.22 16.77 13.00
CA ARG A 52 -12.39 17.86 12.46
C ARG A 52 -11.18 18.14 13.35
N PRO A 53 -10.21 17.22 13.47
CA PRO A 53 -8.99 17.50 14.20
C PRO A 53 -8.23 18.66 13.55
N ALA A 54 -7.56 19.44 14.39
CA ALA A 54 -6.73 20.55 13.99
C ALA A 54 -5.31 20.34 14.53
N LEU A 55 -4.32 20.58 13.68
CA LEU A 55 -2.91 20.60 14.05
C LEU A 55 -2.44 22.05 13.89
N GLY A 56 -2.15 22.70 15.01
CA GLY A 56 -1.62 24.06 15.04
C GLY A 56 -0.10 24.07 14.86
N SER A 57 0.44 25.25 14.51
CA SER A 57 1.89 25.50 14.46
C SER A 57 2.68 24.50 13.63
N VAL A 58 2.15 24.14 12.44
CA VAL A 58 2.86 23.27 11.50
C VAL A 58 3.84 24.12 10.68
N PRO A 59 5.15 23.85 10.72
CA PRO A 59 6.13 24.56 9.90
C PRO A 59 5.86 24.40 8.40
N ASP A 60 6.17 25.41 7.62
CA ASP A 60 6.08 25.42 6.15
C ASP A 60 6.85 24.27 5.47
N THR A 61 7.99 23.88 6.03
CA THR A 61 8.88 22.79 5.60
C THR A 61 8.39 21.39 5.95
N HIS A 62 7.37 21.27 6.80
CA HIS A 62 6.87 19.98 7.26
C HIS A 62 6.24 19.20 6.10
N SER A 63 6.48 17.88 6.05
CA SER A 63 5.93 17.04 5.00
C SER A 63 4.41 16.88 5.16
N LEU A 64 3.69 16.83 4.04
CA LEU A 64 2.26 16.52 4.02
C LEU A 64 1.99 15.12 4.59
N ARG A 65 2.89 14.16 4.37
CA ARG A 65 2.84 12.80 4.91
C ARG A 65 2.71 12.79 6.43
N ASP A 66 3.64 13.43 7.11
CA ASP A 66 3.70 13.41 8.57
C ASP A 66 2.55 14.20 9.19
N ALA A 67 2.18 15.33 8.56
CA ALA A 67 1.05 16.14 8.98
C ALA A 67 -0.29 15.38 8.81
N ALA A 68 -0.49 14.70 7.68
CA ALA A 68 -1.70 13.93 7.42
C ALA A 68 -1.80 12.69 8.31
N ALA A 69 -0.68 12.02 8.60
CA ALA A 69 -0.62 10.89 9.53
C ALA A 69 -1.02 11.33 10.95
N SER A 70 -0.46 12.45 11.42
CA SER A 70 -0.78 13.02 12.74
C SER A 70 -2.25 13.43 12.86
N LEU A 71 -2.81 14.05 11.83
CA LEU A 71 -4.20 14.52 11.81
C LEU A 71 -5.24 13.41 11.70
N SER A 72 -4.98 12.41 10.85
CA SER A 72 -5.93 11.32 10.61
C SER A 72 -5.80 10.17 11.60
N GLY A 73 -4.63 10.03 12.23
CA GLY A 73 -4.28 8.86 13.04
C GLY A 73 -4.12 7.59 12.20
N SER A 74 -3.97 7.73 10.88
CA SER A 74 -3.86 6.64 9.91
C SER A 74 -2.80 6.97 8.86
N ARG A 75 -2.22 5.95 8.23
CA ARG A 75 -1.17 6.17 7.24
C ARG A 75 -1.75 6.80 5.97
N PRO A 76 -1.20 7.94 5.49
CA PRO A 76 -1.59 8.54 4.21
C PRO A 76 -0.95 7.79 3.04
N LEU A 77 -1.72 7.63 1.98
CA LEU A 77 -1.43 6.74 0.86
C LEU A 77 -1.22 7.53 -0.43
N ARG A 78 -2.18 8.40 -0.75
CA ARG A 78 -2.13 9.31 -1.91
C ARG A 78 -2.69 10.67 -1.51
N ALA A 79 -2.17 11.71 -2.12
CA ALA A 79 -2.67 13.06 -1.92
C ALA A 79 -3.02 13.66 -3.26
N PHE A 80 -4.18 14.30 -3.33
CA PHE A 80 -4.66 14.95 -4.53
C PHE A 80 -5.03 16.38 -4.22
N ARG A 81 -4.57 17.29 -5.07
CA ARG A 81 -5.01 18.67 -5.04
C ARG A 81 -6.42 18.75 -5.62
N VAL A 82 -7.32 19.36 -4.86
CA VAL A 82 -8.73 19.51 -5.24
C VAL A 82 -9.10 20.99 -5.23
N ARG A 83 -9.99 21.40 -6.15
CA ARG A 83 -10.54 22.77 -6.18
C ARG A 83 -11.93 22.77 -5.53
N GLY A 84 -12.24 23.78 -4.71
CA GLY A 84 -13.56 23.98 -4.11
C GLY A 84 -13.55 24.37 -2.64
N GLU A 85 -14.74 24.57 -2.07
CA GLU A 85 -14.94 24.84 -0.64
C GLU A 85 -15.44 23.59 0.10
N VAL A 86 -14.88 23.31 1.28
CA VAL A 86 -15.36 22.24 2.15
C VAL A 86 -16.54 22.75 2.98
N ARG A 87 -17.74 22.20 2.74
CA ARG A 87 -18.95 22.51 3.52
C ARG A 87 -19.47 21.27 4.24
N SER A 88 -19.91 21.45 5.49
CA SER A 88 -20.59 20.39 6.23
C SER A 88 -22.07 20.35 5.88
N ARG A 89 -22.63 19.16 5.60
CA ARG A 89 -24.08 18.95 5.61
C ARG A 89 -24.51 18.37 6.93
N THR A 90 -25.26 19.13 7.71
CA THR A 90 -25.90 18.65 8.94
C THR A 90 -27.27 18.04 8.61
N ARG A 91 -27.55 16.83 9.09
CA ARG A 91 -28.92 16.26 9.03
C ARG A 91 -29.77 16.92 10.12
N ALA A 92 -30.46 18.02 9.78
CA ALA A 92 -31.27 18.81 10.71
C ALA A 92 -32.31 18.00 11.51
N TRP A 93 -32.90 16.96 10.91
CA TRP A 93 -33.93 16.12 11.53
C TRP A 93 -33.44 15.33 12.77
N ARG A 94 -32.18 14.86 12.77
CA ARG A 94 -31.61 14.15 13.94
C ARG A 94 -31.35 15.09 15.12
N TRP A 95 -31.05 16.35 14.84
CA TRP A 95 -30.92 17.38 15.87
C TRP A 95 -32.26 17.57 16.60
N PHE A 96 -33.36 17.67 15.86
CA PHE A 96 -34.71 17.80 16.42
C PHE A 96 -35.10 16.62 17.34
N LEU A 97 -34.88 15.38 16.89
CA LEU A 97 -35.14 14.15 17.67
C LEU A 97 -34.33 14.06 18.98
N THR A 98 -33.17 14.70 19.03
CA THR A 98 -32.30 14.67 20.22
C THR A 98 -32.66 15.77 21.23
N PHE A 99 -33.31 16.86 20.79
CA PHE A 99 -33.75 17.95 21.67
C PHE A 99 -34.98 17.59 22.52
N VAL A 100 -35.91 16.82 21.97
CA VAL A 100 -37.14 16.41 22.67
C VAL A 100 -36.86 15.72 24.03
N PRO A 101 -36.00 14.69 24.11
CA PRO A 101 -35.69 14.05 25.40
C PRO A 101 -34.90 14.97 26.35
N MET A 102 -34.11 15.93 25.83
CA MET A 102 -33.42 16.92 26.67
C MET A 102 -34.43 17.85 27.36
N VAL A 103 -35.38 18.39 26.60
CA VAL A 103 -36.44 19.25 27.12
C VAL A 103 -37.30 18.49 28.13
N LEU A 104 -37.64 17.24 27.84
CA LEU A 104 -38.38 16.39 28.77
C LEU A 104 -37.61 16.14 30.09
N GLY A 105 -36.30 15.86 30.00
CA GLY A 105 -35.44 15.71 31.17
C GLY A 105 -35.36 16.98 32.04
N ILE A 106 -35.28 18.16 31.40
CA ILE A 106 -35.32 19.46 32.10
C ILE A 106 -36.67 19.66 32.80
N ILE A 107 -37.78 19.39 32.12
CA ILE A 107 -39.13 19.50 32.69
C ILE A 107 -39.29 18.57 33.90
N VAL A 108 -38.83 17.32 33.80
CA VAL A 108 -38.86 16.34 34.91
C VAL A 108 -38.01 16.80 36.09
N ALA A 109 -36.83 17.38 35.84
CA ALA A 109 -35.99 17.95 36.90
C ALA A 109 -36.66 19.17 37.58
N ILE A 110 -37.27 20.07 36.80
CA ILE A 110 -38.00 21.23 37.32
C ILE A 110 -39.21 20.79 38.13
N LEU A 111 -39.95 19.76 37.71
CA LEU A 111 -41.07 19.19 38.46
C LEU A 111 -40.61 18.64 39.82
N GLY A 112 -39.46 17.96 39.87
CA GLY A 112 -38.83 17.51 41.11
C GLY A 112 -38.39 18.64 42.04
N LEU A 113 -37.99 19.79 41.49
CA LEU A 113 -37.65 21.00 42.27
C LEU A 113 -38.90 21.74 42.80
N SER A 114 -39.99 21.74 42.02
CA SER A 114 -41.16 22.58 42.26
C SER A 114 -42.17 21.95 43.22
N TRP A 115 -42.31 20.62 43.22
CA TRP A 115 -43.27 19.92 44.07
C TRP A 115 -42.64 19.32 45.32
N GLN A 116 -42.61 20.13 46.38
CA GLN A 116 -42.07 19.76 47.68
C GLN A 116 -42.91 18.69 48.42
N SER A 117 -44.18 18.51 48.05
CA SER A 117 -45.10 17.53 48.64
C SER A 117 -44.77 16.06 48.30
N LEU A 118 -43.86 15.80 47.35
CA LEU A 118 -43.51 14.46 46.88
C LEU A 118 -42.50 13.71 47.78
N GLY A 119 -42.01 14.32 48.87
CA GLY A 119 -41.08 13.67 49.79
C GLY A 119 -39.80 13.18 49.10
N LEU A 120 -39.45 11.90 49.26
CA LEU A 120 -38.25 11.30 48.65
C LEU A 120 -38.34 11.17 47.12
N PHE A 121 -39.54 11.05 46.54
CA PHE A 121 -39.74 10.91 45.09
C PHE A 121 -39.22 12.10 44.29
N ARG A 122 -39.18 13.29 44.89
CA ARG A 122 -38.65 14.50 44.26
C ARG A 122 -37.17 14.35 43.87
N PHE A 123 -36.39 13.65 44.70
CA PHE A 123 -34.96 13.40 44.44
C PHE A 123 -34.77 12.37 43.32
N MET A 124 -35.66 11.37 43.23
CA MET A 124 -35.67 10.42 42.12
C MET A 124 -35.99 11.09 40.78
N LEU A 125 -36.99 11.98 40.75
CA LEU A 125 -37.32 12.77 39.54
C LEU A 125 -36.17 13.70 39.14
N LEU A 126 -35.55 14.38 40.12
CA LEU A 126 -34.40 15.24 39.87
C LEU A 126 -33.22 14.43 39.32
N ALA A 127 -32.88 13.30 39.93
CA ALA A 127 -31.81 12.43 39.46
C ALA A 127 -32.09 11.88 38.05
N ALA A 128 -33.32 11.44 37.77
CA ALA A 128 -33.73 10.94 36.45
C ALA A 128 -33.67 12.04 35.38
N GLY A 129 -34.15 13.24 35.69
CA GLY A 129 -34.12 14.40 34.80
C GLY A 129 -32.68 14.82 34.48
N VAL A 130 -31.83 14.98 35.49
CA VAL A 130 -30.41 15.33 35.32
C VAL A 130 -29.67 14.24 34.53
N THR A 131 -29.88 12.97 34.85
CA THR A 131 -29.23 11.86 34.13
C THR A 131 -29.63 11.86 32.65
N THR A 132 -30.91 12.08 32.35
CA THR A 132 -31.40 12.19 30.98
C THR A 132 -30.72 13.34 30.22
N VAL A 133 -30.60 14.52 30.85
CA VAL A 133 -29.90 15.66 30.25
C VAL A 133 -28.43 15.37 29.98
N VAL A 134 -27.72 14.72 30.93
CA VAL A 134 -26.31 14.36 30.77
C VAL A 134 -26.11 13.35 29.63
N VAL A 135 -26.92 12.29 29.58
CA VAL A 135 -26.84 11.26 28.53
C VAL A 135 -27.15 11.87 27.15
N VAL A 136 -28.15 12.74 27.06
CA VAL A 136 -28.49 13.42 25.81
C VAL A 136 -27.40 14.41 25.39
N ALA A 137 -26.81 15.15 26.32
CA ALA A 137 -25.69 16.06 26.04
C ALA A 137 -24.45 15.31 25.54
N ASP A 138 -24.11 14.16 26.13
CA ASP A 138 -23.03 13.29 25.65
C ASP A 138 -23.35 12.71 24.27
N SER A 139 -24.59 12.28 24.06
CA SER A 139 -25.07 11.81 22.74
C SER A 139 -25.00 12.90 21.68
N LEU A 140 -25.33 14.15 22.01
CA LEU A 140 -25.20 15.30 21.11
C LEU A 140 -23.74 15.57 20.71
N LYS A 141 -22.81 15.52 21.67
CA LYS A 141 -21.36 15.59 21.41
C LYS A 141 -20.89 14.46 20.49
N LYS A 142 -21.39 13.24 20.68
CA LYS A 142 -21.13 12.10 19.80
C LYS A 142 -21.81 12.25 18.44
N SER A 143 -22.98 12.88 18.35
CA SER A 143 -23.71 13.08 17.08
C SER A 143 -23.02 14.10 16.15
N GLN A 144 -22.22 15.02 16.72
CA GLN A 144 -21.35 15.89 15.92
C GLN A 144 -20.30 15.09 15.12
N ARG A 145 -20.05 13.81 15.48
CA ARG A 145 -19.28 12.82 14.71
C ARG A 145 -20.07 12.17 13.55
N TYR A 146 -21.12 12.82 13.06
CA TYR A 146 -21.87 12.37 11.87
C TYR A 146 -22.08 13.52 10.88
N ARG A 147 -21.15 14.49 10.85
CA ARG A 147 -21.11 15.51 9.79
C ARG A 147 -20.50 14.89 8.54
N GLN A 148 -21.25 14.88 7.45
CA GLN A 148 -20.70 14.52 6.16
C GLN A 148 -20.10 15.78 5.53
N TRP A 149 -18.82 15.71 5.18
CA TRP A 149 -18.10 16.78 4.49
C TRP A 149 -18.33 16.67 2.99
N LEU A 150 -18.77 17.77 2.40
CA LEU A 150 -19.01 17.91 0.97
C LEU A 150 -18.00 18.89 0.40
N LEU A 151 -17.43 18.54 -0.74
CA LEU A 151 -16.70 19.46 -1.59
C LEU A 151 -17.72 20.16 -2.50
N GLN A 152 -17.80 21.49 -2.40
CA GLN A 152 -18.64 22.29 -3.29
C GLN A 152 -17.76 22.96 -4.35
N HIS A 153 -18.04 22.66 -5.62
CA HIS A 153 -17.40 23.26 -6.79
C HIS A 153 -18.46 23.68 -7.80
N GLU A 154 -18.48 24.95 -8.22
CA GLU A 154 -19.40 25.50 -9.25
C GLU A 154 -20.90 25.18 -9.05
N GLY A 155 -21.34 25.01 -7.80
CA GLY A 155 -22.74 24.71 -7.45
C GLY A 155 -23.06 23.22 -7.27
N GLU A 156 -22.16 22.32 -7.68
CA GLU A 156 -22.27 20.88 -7.46
C GLU A 156 -21.68 20.49 -6.09
N LYS A 157 -22.35 19.57 -5.38
CA LYS A 157 -21.94 19.11 -4.04
C LYS A 157 -21.55 17.64 -4.11
N VAL A 158 -20.25 17.37 -4.14
CA VAL A 158 -19.70 16.02 -4.24
C VAL A 158 -19.20 15.59 -2.85
N ARG A 159 -19.48 14.36 -2.43
CA ARG A 159 -18.90 13.83 -1.18
C ARG A 159 -17.42 13.59 -1.39
N SER A 160 -16.60 13.72 -0.35
CA SER A 160 -15.17 13.39 -0.43
C SER A 160 -14.91 11.97 -0.96
N ILE A 161 -15.81 11.02 -0.67
CA ILE A 161 -15.76 9.65 -1.18
C ILE A 161 -16.18 9.50 -2.65
N ASP A 162 -16.99 10.43 -3.17
CA ASP A 162 -17.52 10.38 -4.53
C ASP A 162 -16.65 11.18 -5.52
N VAL A 163 -15.53 11.76 -5.08
CA VAL A 163 -14.60 12.46 -5.98
C VAL A 163 -13.96 11.42 -6.91
N PRO A 164 -14.14 11.52 -8.24
CA PRO A 164 -13.48 10.62 -9.18
C PRO A 164 -11.98 10.90 -9.14
N LEU A 165 -11.20 9.92 -8.67
CA LEU A 165 -9.75 9.99 -8.71
C LEU A 165 -9.28 9.48 -10.08
N PRO A 166 -8.13 9.98 -10.60
CA PRO A 166 -7.49 9.35 -11.74
C PRO A 166 -7.34 7.86 -11.44
N ASP A 167 -7.61 7.04 -12.45
CA ASP A 167 -7.31 5.63 -12.40
C ASP A 167 -5.86 5.45 -11.95
N LEU A 168 -5.63 4.39 -11.18
CA LEU A 168 -4.29 4.03 -10.75
C LEU A 168 -3.42 3.96 -12.02
N PRO A 169 -2.22 4.58 -12.04
CA PRO A 169 -1.26 4.24 -13.08
C PRO A 169 -1.13 2.71 -13.07
N GLU A 170 -1.22 2.10 -14.27
CA GLU A 170 -1.27 0.66 -14.52
C GLU A 170 -0.63 -0.16 -13.39
N GLU A 171 -1.42 -1.11 -12.88
CA GLU A 171 -1.04 -2.08 -11.85
C GLU A 171 0.45 -2.42 -12.01
N ILE A 172 1.26 -2.20 -10.96
CA ILE A 172 2.66 -2.63 -11.00
C ILE A 172 2.61 -4.16 -11.07
N GLU A 173 2.66 -4.70 -12.29
CA GLU A 173 2.43 -6.12 -12.53
C GLU A 173 3.61 -6.92 -11.97
N VAL A 174 3.43 -7.45 -10.76
CA VAL A 174 4.32 -8.47 -10.20
C VAL A 174 4.38 -9.69 -11.12
N ASP A 175 3.35 -9.89 -11.95
CA ASP A 175 3.30 -10.93 -12.97
C ASP A 175 4.40 -10.75 -14.02
N ASP A 176 4.72 -9.52 -14.45
CA ASP A 176 5.88 -9.25 -15.33
C ASP A 176 7.19 -9.68 -14.67
N VAL A 177 7.36 -9.39 -13.37
CA VAL A 177 8.55 -9.79 -12.62
C VAL A 177 8.64 -11.31 -12.53
N LYS A 178 7.51 -12.00 -12.31
CA LYS A 178 7.44 -13.46 -12.30
C LYS A 178 7.73 -14.06 -13.67
N VAL A 179 7.24 -13.45 -14.76
CA VAL A 179 7.50 -13.85 -16.14
C VAL A 179 8.98 -13.71 -16.45
N GLU A 180 9.58 -12.56 -16.15
CA GLU A 180 11.01 -12.32 -16.39
C GLU A 180 11.86 -13.26 -15.52
N TYR A 181 11.56 -13.41 -14.23
CA TYR A 181 12.30 -14.34 -13.38
C TYR A 181 12.16 -15.79 -13.85
N GLY A 182 10.98 -16.22 -14.29
CA GLY A 182 10.74 -17.54 -14.89
C GLY A 182 11.49 -17.74 -16.21
N ARG A 183 11.60 -16.70 -17.03
CA ARG A 183 12.42 -16.69 -18.26
C ARG A 183 13.90 -16.89 -17.92
N LEU A 184 14.43 -16.10 -16.98
CA LEU A 184 15.81 -16.22 -16.50
C LEU A 184 16.09 -17.58 -15.84
N LEU A 185 15.11 -18.14 -15.12
CA LEU A 185 15.20 -19.47 -14.52
C LEU A 185 15.22 -20.61 -15.57
N SER A 186 14.67 -20.35 -16.75
CA SER A 186 14.63 -21.29 -17.87
C SER A 186 15.82 -21.11 -18.82
N ASP A 187 16.50 -19.98 -18.77
CA ASP A 187 17.73 -19.71 -19.51
C ASP A 187 18.93 -20.34 -18.80
N ILE A 188 19.38 -21.49 -19.32
CA ILE A 188 20.51 -22.20 -18.74
C ILE A 188 21.82 -21.40 -18.82
N VAL A 189 22.02 -20.65 -19.90
CA VAL A 189 23.24 -19.85 -20.08
C VAL A 189 23.27 -18.78 -18.98
N TYR A 190 22.16 -18.07 -18.81
CA TYR A 190 22.02 -17.05 -17.76
C TYR A 190 22.20 -17.63 -16.35
N ARG A 191 21.65 -18.82 -16.07
CA ARG A 191 21.78 -19.47 -14.75
C ARG A 191 23.19 -19.88 -14.40
N ILE A 192 23.96 -20.32 -15.39
CA ILE A 192 25.37 -20.66 -15.17
C ILE A 192 26.19 -19.39 -15.02
N GLU A 193 25.93 -18.37 -15.84
CA GLU A 193 26.69 -17.11 -15.88
C GLU A 193 26.46 -16.20 -14.66
N TYR A 194 25.23 -16.18 -14.14
CA TYR A 194 24.81 -15.32 -13.00
C TYR A 194 24.14 -16.14 -11.88
N PRO A 195 24.86 -17.10 -11.27
CA PRO A 195 24.25 -18.08 -10.36
C PRO A 195 23.74 -17.48 -9.05
N ALA A 196 24.28 -16.33 -8.62
CA ALA A 196 23.87 -15.66 -7.38
C ALA A 196 22.38 -15.27 -7.35
N LEU A 197 21.74 -15.02 -8.51
CA LEU A 197 20.30 -14.72 -8.59
C LEU A 197 19.42 -15.92 -8.18
N PHE A 198 19.98 -17.12 -8.21
CA PHE A 198 19.28 -18.38 -7.92
C PHE A 198 19.73 -19.01 -6.61
N ASP A 199 20.66 -18.37 -5.89
CA ASP A 199 21.15 -18.83 -4.61
C ASP A 199 20.32 -18.23 -3.45
N PRO A 200 19.51 -19.05 -2.73
CA PRO A 200 18.76 -18.58 -1.56
C PRO A 200 19.62 -18.11 -0.39
N GLN A 201 20.93 -18.40 -0.38
CA GLN A 201 21.86 -17.92 0.64
C GLN A 201 22.38 -16.51 0.35
N GLU A 202 22.31 -16.04 -0.89
CA GLU A 202 22.73 -14.69 -1.25
C GLU A 202 21.76 -13.65 -0.66
N PRO A 203 22.22 -12.64 0.11
CA PRO A 203 21.33 -11.73 0.83
C PRO A 203 20.31 -11.00 -0.06
N THR A 204 20.72 -10.58 -1.26
CA THR A 204 19.85 -9.87 -2.21
C THR A 204 18.79 -10.77 -2.81
N THR A 205 19.15 -11.99 -3.21
CA THR A 205 18.23 -13.03 -3.71
C THR A 205 17.27 -13.50 -2.63
N LYS A 206 17.75 -13.65 -1.38
CA LYS A 206 16.90 -13.96 -0.22
C LYS A 206 15.84 -12.87 0.01
N ALA A 207 16.23 -11.60 -0.06
CA ALA A 207 15.29 -10.48 0.09
C ALA A 207 14.20 -10.50 -1.00
N PHE A 208 14.58 -10.79 -2.25
CA PHE A 208 13.63 -10.96 -3.35
C PHE A 208 12.68 -12.15 -3.13
N THR A 209 13.21 -13.31 -2.77
CA THR A 209 12.41 -14.53 -2.53
C THR A 209 11.40 -14.32 -1.40
N LEU A 210 11.81 -13.64 -0.32
CA LEU A 210 10.91 -13.28 0.79
C LEU A 210 9.83 -12.29 0.36
N ALA A 211 10.17 -11.30 -0.48
CA ALA A 211 9.18 -10.36 -1.02
C ALA A 211 8.15 -11.06 -1.91
N LEU A 212 8.58 -12.00 -2.77
CA LEU A 212 7.68 -12.83 -3.56
C LEU A 212 6.76 -13.69 -2.68
N LEU A 213 7.31 -14.34 -1.66
CA LEU A 213 6.52 -15.15 -0.73
C LEU A 213 5.47 -14.31 0.02
N GLN A 214 5.82 -13.09 0.44
CA GLN A 214 4.89 -12.15 1.07
C GLN A 214 3.78 -11.72 0.11
N TRP A 215 4.11 -11.49 -1.16
CA TRP A 215 3.11 -11.19 -2.19
C TRP A 215 2.14 -12.37 -2.40
N ASP A 216 2.66 -13.58 -2.60
CA ASP A 216 1.85 -14.77 -2.87
C ASP A 216 0.94 -15.15 -1.70
N ASN A 217 1.41 -14.98 -0.46
CA ASN A 217 0.61 -15.29 0.74
C ASN A 217 -0.49 -14.26 1.01
N ASN A 218 -0.36 -13.06 0.47
CA ASN A 218 -1.29 -11.95 0.74
C ASN A 218 -2.25 -11.68 -0.44
N ASP A 219 -2.16 -12.43 -1.55
CA ASP A 219 -3.01 -12.21 -2.71
C ASP A 219 -4.51 -12.35 -2.35
N GLY A 220 -5.26 -11.25 -2.53
CA GLY A 220 -6.70 -11.18 -2.24
C GLY A 220 -7.11 -10.98 -0.77
N VAL A 221 -6.16 -10.88 0.17
CA VAL A 221 -6.47 -10.70 1.62
C VAL A 221 -6.16 -9.29 2.11
N VAL A 222 -5.16 -8.62 1.52
CA VAL A 222 -4.73 -7.28 1.92
C VAL A 222 -5.43 -6.17 1.12
N GLY A 223 -5.57 -5.01 1.74
CA GLY A 223 -6.08 -3.82 1.06
C GLY A 223 -5.15 -3.34 -0.07
N ASP A 224 -5.71 -2.58 -1.01
CA ASP A 224 -5.04 -2.18 -2.26
C ASP A 224 -3.67 -1.49 -2.04
N ASP A 225 -3.48 -0.79 -0.93
CA ASP A 225 -2.23 -0.10 -0.61
C ASP A 225 -1.10 -0.99 -0.12
N GLU A 226 -1.44 -1.97 0.71
CA GLU A 226 -0.48 -2.96 1.15
C GLU A 226 -0.09 -3.86 -0.02
N ARG A 227 -1.04 -4.17 -0.91
CA ARG A 227 -0.76 -4.79 -2.21
C ARG A 227 0.24 -3.95 -3.01
N ARG A 228 0.01 -2.64 -3.18
CA ARG A 228 0.95 -1.74 -3.90
C ARG A 228 2.36 -1.71 -3.30
N GLU A 229 2.47 -1.65 -1.98
CA GLU A 229 3.78 -1.63 -1.30
C GLU A 229 4.52 -2.96 -1.49
N LEU A 230 3.82 -4.10 -1.40
CA LEU A 230 4.38 -5.40 -1.70
C LEU A 230 4.85 -5.50 -3.15
N ALA A 231 4.06 -5.00 -4.11
CA ALA A 231 4.44 -4.98 -5.52
C ALA A 231 5.73 -4.16 -5.76
N ARG A 232 5.82 -2.96 -5.18
CA ARG A 232 7.05 -2.14 -5.24
C ARG A 232 8.25 -2.87 -4.62
N ARG A 233 8.05 -3.52 -3.47
CA ARG A 233 9.10 -4.28 -2.80
C ARG A 233 9.61 -5.44 -3.65
N VAL A 234 8.71 -6.20 -4.28
CA VAL A 234 9.07 -7.30 -5.17
C VAL A 234 9.93 -6.79 -6.33
N ARG A 235 9.52 -5.71 -7.00
CA ARG A 235 10.28 -5.13 -8.13
C ARG A 235 11.65 -4.63 -7.71
N THR A 236 11.73 -3.83 -6.64
CA THR A 236 13.01 -3.25 -6.19
C THR A 236 13.98 -4.34 -5.74
N THR A 237 13.50 -5.34 -5.00
CA THR A 237 14.34 -6.46 -4.56
C THR A 237 14.77 -7.35 -5.73
N PHE A 238 13.92 -7.57 -6.74
CA PHE A 238 14.31 -8.26 -7.97
C PHE A 238 15.41 -7.53 -8.72
N GLN A 239 15.26 -6.23 -8.95
CA GLN A 239 16.26 -5.41 -9.63
C GLN A 239 17.59 -5.40 -8.88
N ALA A 240 17.55 -5.27 -7.55
CA ALA A 240 18.75 -5.32 -6.72
C ALA A 240 19.44 -6.70 -6.77
N ALA A 241 18.68 -7.79 -6.68
CA ALA A 241 19.20 -9.16 -6.78
C ALA A 241 19.83 -9.41 -8.15
N ARG A 242 19.15 -9.01 -9.23
CA ARG A 242 19.66 -9.15 -10.59
C ARG A 242 20.94 -8.34 -10.81
N ALA A 243 20.94 -7.06 -10.45
CA ALA A 243 22.13 -6.21 -10.58
C ALA A 243 23.31 -6.74 -9.77
N ASN A 244 23.06 -7.28 -8.57
CA ASN A 244 24.11 -7.90 -7.76
C ASN A 244 24.63 -9.20 -8.39
N ALA A 245 23.75 -10.05 -8.93
CA ALA A 245 24.14 -11.28 -9.59
C ALA A 245 24.94 -11.01 -10.88
N GLU A 246 24.54 -10.01 -11.66
CA GLU A 246 25.27 -9.59 -12.87
C GLU A 246 26.63 -8.98 -12.52
N ARG A 247 26.72 -8.26 -11.40
CA ARG A 247 28.00 -7.73 -10.87
C ARG A 247 28.95 -8.84 -10.41
N LEU A 248 28.44 -9.88 -9.74
CA LEU A 248 29.24 -11.01 -9.27
C LEU A 248 29.62 -11.96 -10.41
N GLY A 249 28.67 -12.25 -11.30
CA GLY A 249 28.81 -13.24 -12.36
C GLY A 249 29.35 -14.58 -11.85
N MET A 250 30.29 -15.14 -12.60
CA MET A 250 30.98 -16.40 -12.28
C MET A 250 31.85 -16.34 -11.02
N GLN A 251 32.05 -15.16 -10.40
CA GLN A 251 32.83 -15.04 -9.17
C GLN A 251 32.09 -15.61 -7.96
N HIS A 252 30.76 -15.77 -8.03
CA HIS A 252 29.97 -16.42 -6.98
C HIS A 252 30.27 -17.92 -6.87
N ILE A 253 30.80 -18.53 -7.93
CA ILE A 253 31.19 -19.95 -7.94
C ILE A 253 32.54 -20.10 -7.23
N PRO A 254 32.72 -21.14 -6.38
CA PRO A 254 33.99 -21.45 -5.73
C PRO A 254 35.13 -21.52 -6.73
N ASP A 255 36.31 -21.02 -6.36
CA ASP A 255 37.46 -20.90 -7.26
C ASP A 255 37.85 -22.25 -7.87
N GLU A 256 37.81 -23.33 -7.09
CA GLU A 256 38.11 -24.70 -7.51
C GLU A 256 37.16 -25.26 -8.58
N SER A 257 35.96 -24.69 -8.69
CA SER A 257 34.91 -25.14 -9.62
C SER A 257 34.72 -24.19 -10.81
N ARG A 258 35.29 -22.99 -10.77
CA ARG A 258 35.04 -21.93 -11.75
C ARG A 258 35.46 -22.34 -13.17
N GLU A 259 36.61 -22.98 -13.34
CA GLU A 259 37.09 -23.41 -14.67
C GLU A 259 36.15 -24.42 -15.33
N ARG A 260 35.68 -25.40 -14.54
CA ARG A 260 34.68 -26.39 -14.99
C ARG A 260 33.35 -25.71 -15.32
N ALA A 261 32.91 -24.76 -14.50
CA ALA A 261 31.69 -24.00 -14.76
C ALA A 261 31.80 -23.13 -16.02
N THR A 262 32.96 -22.52 -16.30
CA THR A 262 33.22 -21.81 -17.56
C THR A 262 33.15 -22.76 -18.76
N THR A 263 33.66 -23.98 -18.63
CA THR A 263 33.54 -25.01 -19.67
C THR A 263 32.08 -25.41 -19.90
N ALA A 264 31.30 -25.60 -18.82
CA ALA A 264 29.87 -25.87 -18.91
C ALA A 264 29.11 -24.72 -19.58
N LEU A 265 29.44 -23.46 -19.26
CA LEU A 265 28.85 -22.27 -19.89
C LEU A 265 29.12 -22.24 -21.39
N GLY A 266 30.36 -22.54 -21.81
CA GLY A 266 30.72 -22.62 -23.23
C GLY A 266 29.92 -23.70 -23.97
N ALA A 267 29.81 -24.89 -23.37
CA ALA A 267 29.01 -25.98 -23.92
C ALA A 267 27.50 -25.64 -23.96
N ALA A 268 26.98 -24.95 -22.94
CA ALA A 268 25.59 -24.49 -22.91
C ALA A 268 25.29 -23.46 -24.01
N ARG A 269 26.20 -22.50 -24.24
CA ARG A 269 26.06 -21.52 -25.33
C ARG A 269 26.03 -22.20 -26.70
N LEU A 270 26.91 -23.17 -26.93
CA LEU A 270 26.93 -23.96 -28.17
C LEU A 270 25.66 -24.80 -28.33
N ALA A 271 25.11 -25.32 -27.24
CA ALA A 271 23.85 -26.07 -27.27
C ALA A 271 22.64 -25.20 -27.66
N THR A 272 22.68 -23.90 -27.36
CA THR A 272 21.61 -22.94 -27.67
C THR A 272 21.85 -22.16 -28.97
N ASP A 273 23.00 -22.33 -29.62
CA ASP A 273 23.36 -21.59 -30.83
C ASP A 273 22.56 -22.09 -32.04
N GLU A 274 21.73 -21.22 -32.63
CA GLU A 274 20.92 -21.53 -33.82
C GLU A 274 21.77 -21.77 -35.07
N GLY A 275 23.03 -21.30 -35.10
CA GLY A 275 23.96 -21.53 -36.20
C GLY A 275 24.59 -22.94 -36.20
N SER A 276 24.45 -23.70 -35.12
CA SER A 276 25.05 -25.01 -34.95
C SER A 276 24.12 -26.14 -35.42
N THR A 277 24.70 -27.26 -35.88
CA THR A 277 23.90 -28.42 -36.31
C THR A 277 23.20 -29.12 -35.12
N ASP A 278 22.10 -29.82 -35.37
CA ASP A 278 21.37 -30.56 -34.32
C ASP A 278 22.27 -31.56 -33.56
N ALA A 279 23.20 -32.21 -34.25
CA ALA A 279 24.14 -33.16 -33.65
C ALA A 279 25.17 -32.46 -32.74
N GLU A 280 25.68 -31.29 -33.15
CA GLU A 280 26.57 -30.46 -32.34
C GLU A 280 25.85 -29.94 -31.10
N ARG A 281 24.63 -29.41 -31.26
CA ARG A 281 23.81 -28.93 -30.14
C ARG A 281 23.51 -30.03 -29.13
N ALA A 282 23.15 -31.22 -29.58
CA ALA A 282 22.88 -32.37 -28.71
C ALA A 282 24.13 -32.85 -27.95
N THR A 283 25.28 -32.85 -28.62
CA THR A 283 26.58 -33.21 -28.00
C THR A 283 27.00 -32.18 -26.96
N ALA A 284 26.89 -30.89 -27.30
CA ALA A 284 27.20 -29.78 -26.42
C ALA A 284 26.29 -29.77 -25.18
N LEU A 285 24.98 -30.01 -25.37
CA LEU A 285 24.02 -30.15 -24.27
C LEU A 285 24.40 -31.30 -23.34
N SER A 286 24.72 -32.47 -23.89
CA SER A 286 25.13 -33.64 -23.12
C SER A 286 26.38 -33.36 -22.29
N ARG A 287 27.34 -32.63 -22.86
CA ARG A 287 28.56 -32.22 -22.16
C ARG A 287 28.28 -31.20 -21.05
N ALA A 288 27.42 -30.21 -21.29
CA ALA A 288 27.02 -29.24 -20.28
C ALA A 288 26.33 -29.94 -19.10
N ILE A 289 25.42 -30.87 -19.38
CA ILE A 289 24.72 -31.70 -18.38
C ILE A 289 25.73 -32.48 -17.52
N GLU A 290 26.66 -33.18 -18.15
CA GLU A 290 27.66 -34.01 -17.45
C GLU A 290 28.50 -33.16 -16.47
N ILE A 291 28.95 -31.99 -16.91
CA ILE A 291 29.76 -31.10 -16.07
C ILE A 291 28.93 -30.53 -14.92
N LEU A 292 27.69 -30.10 -15.17
CA LEU A 292 26.81 -29.56 -14.13
C LEU A 292 26.46 -30.61 -13.08
N ASP A 293 26.19 -31.86 -13.50
CA ASP A 293 25.93 -32.97 -12.58
C ASP A 293 27.17 -33.33 -11.74
N GLN A 294 28.38 -33.17 -12.29
CA GLN A 294 29.63 -33.34 -11.53
C GLN A 294 29.90 -32.20 -10.54
N LEU A 295 29.54 -30.96 -10.89
CA LEU A 295 29.68 -29.81 -9.99
C LEU A 295 28.70 -29.89 -8.82
N ALA A 296 27.46 -30.34 -9.07
CA ALA A 296 26.43 -30.59 -8.06
C ALA A 296 26.18 -29.41 -7.09
N LEU A 297 26.42 -28.17 -7.53
CA LEU A 297 26.17 -26.98 -6.73
C LEU A 297 24.66 -26.70 -6.70
N TYR A 298 24.10 -26.53 -5.51
CA TYR A 298 22.64 -26.50 -5.31
C TYR A 298 21.92 -25.34 -6.00
N TYR A 299 22.63 -24.26 -6.34
CA TYR A 299 22.09 -23.10 -7.06
C TYR A 299 22.33 -23.15 -8.59
N LEU A 300 23.14 -24.11 -9.07
CA LEU A 300 23.31 -24.34 -10.51
C LEU A 300 22.18 -25.24 -11.06
N PRO A 301 21.87 -25.14 -12.37
CA PRO A 301 20.91 -26.04 -12.98
C PRO A 301 21.42 -27.49 -12.95
N THR A 302 20.55 -28.42 -12.56
CA THR A 302 20.83 -29.86 -12.68
C THR A 302 20.80 -30.29 -14.15
N GLY A 303 21.40 -31.42 -14.47
CA GLY A 303 21.37 -32.01 -15.81
C GLY A 303 19.95 -32.21 -16.36
N ALA A 304 19.00 -32.57 -15.49
CA ALA A 304 17.59 -32.68 -15.86
C ALA A 304 16.96 -31.32 -16.19
N GLN A 305 17.27 -30.27 -15.43
CA GLN A 305 16.80 -28.90 -15.70
C GLN A 305 17.41 -28.35 -16.99
N ALA A 306 18.69 -28.61 -17.23
CA ALA A 306 19.40 -28.24 -18.44
C ALA A 306 18.78 -28.85 -19.71
N ARG A 307 18.49 -30.15 -19.67
CA ARG A 307 17.82 -30.83 -20.79
C ARG A 307 16.45 -30.22 -21.08
N LYS A 308 15.67 -29.93 -20.03
CA LYS A 308 14.32 -29.38 -20.15
C LYS A 308 14.33 -27.96 -20.75
N ALA A 309 15.29 -27.14 -20.35
CA ALA A 309 15.48 -25.78 -20.85
C ALA A 309 15.77 -25.74 -22.36
N VAL A 310 16.68 -26.59 -22.84
CA VAL A 310 17.11 -26.59 -24.26
C VAL A 310 16.11 -27.28 -25.18
N THR A 311 15.37 -28.28 -24.69
CA THR A 311 14.37 -29.00 -25.49
C THR A 311 12.98 -28.32 -25.54
N GLY A 312 12.85 -27.11 -24.98
CA GLY A 312 11.67 -26.25 -25.18
C GLY A 312 10.42 -26.62 -24.38
N SER A 313 10.55 -27.35 -23.26
CA SER A 313 9.41 -27.55 -22.37
C SER A 313 9.11 -26.26 -21.60
N ALA A 314 7.84 -25.82 -21.62
CA ALA A 314 7.32 -24.55 -21.08
C ALA A 314 8.08 -23.98 -19.85
N PRO A 315 8.25 -22.64 -19.76
CA PRO A 315 9.01 -22.00 -18.70
C PRO A 315 8.53 -22.44 -17.33
N LEU A 316 9.47 -22.67 -16.41
CA LEU A 316 9.18 -23.04 -15.03
C LEU A 316 8.22 -22.01 -14.42
N GLN A 317 6.98 -22.43 -14.17
CA GLN A 317 5.98 -21.58 -13.54
C GLN A 317 6.26 -21.51 -12.05
N LEU A 318 6.30 -20.30 -11.51
CA LEU A 318 6.33 -20.08 -10.07
C LEU A 318 4.96 -20.41 -9.46
N PRO A 319 4.90 -20.83 -8.19
CA PRO A 319 3.64 -21.00 -7.47
C PRO A 319 2.78 -19.72 -7.54
N GLY A 320 1.45 -19.88 -7.68
CA GLY A 320 0.49 -18.75 -7.70
C GLY A 320 0.08 -18.23 -9.07
N ARG A 321 0.55 -18.81 -10.19
CA ARG A 321 0.07 -18.46 -11.54
C ARG A 321 -1.34 -19.01 -11.78
N LYS A 322 -2.29 -18.15 -12.19
CA LYS A 322 -3.49 -18.61 -12.93
C LYS A 322 -3.04 -18.95 -14.35
N ALA A 323 -3.41 -20.14 -14.84
CA ALA A 323 -3.15 -20.50 -16.23
C ALA A 323 -3.78 -19.43 -17.13
N ALA A 324 -2.98 -18.86 -18.03
CA ALA A 324 -3.53 -18.04 -19.10
C ALA A 324 -4.31 -18.99 -20.01
N GLU A 325 -5.63 -18.81 -20.09
CA GLU A 325 -6.44 -19.32 -21.20
C GLU A 325 -6.14 -18.55 -22.49
#